data_AF-A0A7K6DCI1-F1
#
_entry.id   AF-A0A7K6DCI1-F1
#
_cell.length_a   1.000
_cell.length_b   1.000
_cell.length_c   1.000
_cell.angle_alpha   90.00
_cell.angle_beta   90.00
_cell.angle_gamma   90.00
#
_symmetry.space_group_name_H-M   'P 1'
#
loop_
_entity.id
_entity.type
_entity.pdbx_description
1 polymer ?
#
loop_
_entity_poly.entity_id
_entity_poly.type
_entity_poly.pdbx_seq_one_letter_code
_entity_poly.pdbx_strand_id
1 'polypeptide(L)'
;LQCRPFTCPFSHTCGLRDGSRACIAQPGRCALSPASRFVTFDGVTGATLATGIYVVASVCDPRDPAWFRLLGDIRDVGDRPAVVALHLFTPYGLATVQRDGKVWLNGVPTPLPAEFPGPVTITETRSTLRISRSPGFLVELGAAGVTVEVPREARAMLCGLCGDYDGATGNDLRGPDGTGTGDARALAEAWRAPDFTQ
;
A
#
# COMPACT_ATOMS: atom_id res chain seq x y z
N LEU A 1 -11.92 -14.18 41.45
CA LEU A 1 -11.54 -13.85 40.05
C LEU A 1 -10.73 -12.56 40.08
N GLN A 2 -9.49 -12.59 39.58
CA GLN A 2 -8.67 -11.37 39.43
C GLN A 2 -8.67 -10.97 37.95
N CYS A 3 -9.22 -9.80 37.64
CA CYS A 3 -9.09 -9.21 36.32
C CYS A 3 -7.69 -8.65 36.15
N ARG A 4 -7.04 -8.99 35.03
CA ARG A 4 -5.76 -8.40 34.63
C ARG A 4 -5.99 -7.50 33.41
N PRO A 5 -5.22 -6.41 33.28
CA PRO A 5 -5.21 -5.63 32.05
C PRO A 5 -4.91 -6.57 30.86
N PHE A 6 -5.67 -6.41 29.78
CA PHE A 6 -5.52 -7.18 28.56
C PHE A 6 -5.55 -6.24 27.37
N THR A 7 -4.60 -6.43 26.47
CA THR A 7 -4.48 -5.68 25.21
C THR A 7 -4.58 -6.68 24.08
N CYS A 8 -5.35 -6.33 23.04
CA CYS A 8 -5.44 -7.18 21.88
C CYS A 8 -4.07 -7.34 21.20
N PRO A 9 -3.81 -8.51 20.58
CA PRO A 9 -2.58 -8.73 19.83
C PRO A 9 -2.49 -7.77 18.62
N PHE A 10 -1.31 -7.70 18.00
CA PHE A 10 -1.08 -6.88 16.82
C PHE A 10 -2.16 -7.08 15.74
N SER A 11 -2.55 -5.99 15.09
CA SER A 11 -3.61 -5.94 14.08
C SER A 11 -4.96 -6.52 14.58
N HIS A 12 -5.31 -6.26 15.84
CA HIS A 12 -6.63 -6.55 16.40
C HIS A 12 -7.17 -5.38 17.19
N THR A 13 -8.48 -5.16 17.11
CA THR A 13 -9.20 -4.20 17.95
C THR A 13 -10.13 -4.92 18.91
N CYS A 14 -10.36 -4.35 20.09
CA CYS A 14 -11.37 -4.88 21.01
C CYS A 14 -12.76 -4.52 20.48
N GLY A 15 -13.56 -5.52 20.16
CA GLY A 15 -14.95 -5.36 19.74
C GLY A 15 -15.86 -6.40 20.39
N LEU A 16 -17.14 -6.37 20.04
CA LEU A 16 -18.11 -7.37 20.47
C LEU A 16 -18.20 -8.49 19.44
N ARG A 17 -18.08 -9.74 19.91
CA ARG A 17 -18.38 -10.94 19.13
C ARG A 17 -19.29 -11.82 19.98
N ASP A 18 -20.49 -12.09 19.46
CA ASP A 18 -21.53 -12.89 20.13
C ASP A 18 -21.85 -12.38 21.55
N GLY A 19 -21.91 -11.06 21.74
CA GLY A 19 -22.21 -10.42 23.03
C GLY A 19 -21.03 -10.37 24.02
N SER A 20 -19.87 -10.93 23.66
CA SER A 20 -18.66 -10.92 24.49
C SER A 20 -17.56 -10.03 23.90
N ARG A 21 -16.72 -9.43 24.76
CA ARG A 21 -15.55 -8.68 24.29
C ARG A 21 -14.51 -9.65 23.73
N ALA A 22 -14.16 -9.46 22.46
CA ALA A 22 -13.18 -10.27 21.76
C ALA A 22 -12.23 -9.39 20.95
N CYS A 23 -11.05 -9.91 20.64
CA CYS A 23 -10.15 -9.29 19.69
C CYS A 23 -10.58 -9.61 18.26
N ILE A 24 -10.89 -8.59 17.49
CA ILE A 24 -11.32 -8.67 16.11
C ILE A 24 -10.14 -8.30 15.22
N ALA A 25 -9.71 -9.25 14.39
CA ALA A 25 -8.62 -9.02 13.44
C ALA A 25 -8.96 -7.85 12.51
N GLN A 26 -7.95 -7.03 12.23
CA GLN A 26 -8.02 -5.91 11.30
C GLN A 26 -7.19 -6.20 10.05
N PRO A 27 -7.51 -5.58 8.91
CA PRO A 27 -6.58 -5.53 7.78
C PRO A 27 -5.34 -4.73 8.16
N GLY A 28 -4.20 -5.08 7.54
CA GLY A 28 -3.01 -4.23 7.60
C GLY A 28 -3.26 -2.98 6.79
N ARG A 29 -2.89 -1.80 7.31
CA ARG A 29 -3.11 -0.53 6.61
C ARG A 29 -1.82 0.29 6.53
N CYS A 30 -1.42 0.62 5.31
CA CYS A 30 -0.36 1.57 4.99
C CYS A 30 -0.97 2.81 4.33
N ALA A 31 -0.32 3.96 4.45
CA ALA A 31 -0.77 5.17 3.78
C ALA A 31 0.38 6.06 3.33
N LEU A 32 0.17 6.78 2.22
CA LEU A 32 0.92 7.98 1.87
C LEU A 32 -0.02 9.17 2.03
N SER A 33 0.39 10.15 2.84
CA SER A 33 -0.40 11.37 3.07
C SER A 33 -0.52 12.22 1.80
N PRO A 34 -1.35 13.29 1.78
CA PRO A 34 -1.43 14.20 0.63
C PRO A 34 -0.09 14.83 0.24
N ALA A 35 0.81 15.01 1.21
CA ALA A 35 2.18 15.51 1.02
C ALA A 35 3.21 14.38 0.92
N SER A 36 2.77 13.17 0.53
CA SER A 36 3.61 12.01 0.24
C SER A 36 4.51 11.56 1.40
N ARG A 37 4.07 11.74 2.64
CA ARG A 37 4.70 11.14 3.83
C ARG A 37 4.07 9.78 4.08
N PHE A 38 4.89 8.73 4.16
CA PHE A 38 4.40 7.37 4.32
C PHE A 38 4.25 6.93 5.79
N VAL A 39 3.32 6.03 6.03
CA VAL A 39 3.13 5.28 7.28
C VAL A 39 3.06 3.81 6.90
N THR A 40 3.94 2.99 7.48
CA THR A 40 4.03 1.54 7.22
C THR A 40 2.84 0.78 7.80
N PHE A 41 2.72 -0.49 7.45
CA PHE A 41 1.70 -1.38 8.00
C PHE A 41 1.80 -1.57 9.52
N ASP A 42 2.99 -1.46 10.10
CA ASP A 42 3.21 -1.59 11.55
C ASP A 42 3.20 -0.22 12.26
N GLY A 43 2.97 0.87 11.53
CA GLY A 43 2.74 2.21 12.06
C GLY A 43 3.99 3.09 12.16
N VAL A 44 5.12 2.68 11.58
CA VAL A 44 6.30 3.54 11.47
C VAL A 44 6.01 4.66 10.50
N THR A 45 6.22 5.89 10.95
CA THR A 45 6.04 7.06 10.09
C THR A 45 7.37 7.48 9.48
N GLY A 46 7.39 7.53 8.15
CA GLY A 46 8.57 7.88 7.37
C GLY A 46 8.73 9.36 7.05
N ALA A 47 9.66 9.64 6.14
CA ALA A 47 9.91 10.97 5.58
C ALA A 47 8.90 11.30 4.46
N THR A 48 8.81 12.58 4.12
CA THR A 48 8.16 13.00 2.87
C THR A 48 9.03 12.58 1.70
N LEU A 49 8.43 11.87 0.75
CA LEU A 49 9.08 11.39 -0.47
C LEU A 49 9.33 12.56 -1.42
N ALA A 50 10.48 12.54 -2.09
CA ALA A 50 10.77 13.45 -3.20
C ALA A 50 9.99 13.03 -4.45
N THR A 51 10.09 13.81 -5.52
CA THR A 51 9.52 13.43 -6.81
C THR A 51 10.21 12.18 -7.37
N GLY A 52 9.42 11.36 -8.06
CA GLY A 52 9.86 10.09 -8.64
C GLY A 52 8.84 8.98 -8.45
N ILE A 53 9.23 7.77 -8.86
CA ILE A 53 8.38 6.59 -8.82
C ILE A 53 8.95 5.63 -7.78
N TYR A 54 8.12 5.18 -6.86
CA TYR A 54 8.52 4.37 -5.72
C TYR A 54 7.69 3.10 -5.59
N VAL A 55 8.31 2.02 -5.12
CA VAL A 55 7.60 0.80 -4.72
C VAL A 55 6.89 1.07 -3.40
N VAL A 56 5.57 1.26 -3.45
CA VAL A 56 4.76 1.51 -2.25
C VAL A 56 4.60 0.21 -1.46
N ALA A 57 4.11 -0.84 -2.10
CA ALA A 57 3.94 -2.15 -1.52
C ALA A 57 4.03 -3.23 -2.61
N SER A 58 4.61 -4.38 -2.27
CA SER A 58 4.73 -5.54 -3.14
C SER A 58 4.70 -6.80 -2.30
N VAL A 59 4.17 -7.89 -2.85
CA VAL A 59 4.57 -9.23 -2.36
C VAL A 59 6.01 -9.45 -2.78
N CYS A 60 6.86 -9.92 -1.86
CA CYS A 60 8.30 -9.98 -2.12
C CYS A 60 8.71 -11.11 -3.05
N ASP A 61 8.05 -12.26 -2.98
CA ASP A 61 8.31 -13.35 -3.93
C ASP A 61 7.49 -13.13 -5.21
N PRO A 62 8.13 -12.80 -6.35
CA PRO A 62 7.42 -12.62 -7.62
C PRO A 62 6.77 -13.90 -8.16
N ARG A 63 7.08 -15.06 -7.58
CA ARG A 63 6.49 -16.35 -7.96
C ARG A 63 5.20 -16.65 -7.20
N ASP A 64 4.84 -15.84 -6.20
CA ASP A 64 3.60 -16.02 -5.45
C ASP A 64 2.38 -15.80 -6.37
N PRO A 65 1.36 -16.71 -6.38
CA PRO A 65 0.16 -16.52 -7.19
C PRO A 65 -0.66 -15.26 -6.83
N ALA A 66 -0.52 -14.77 -5.61
CA ALA A 66 -1.09 -13.52 -5.13
C ALA A 66 -0.18 -12.31 -5.39
N TRP A 67 0.95 -12.48 -6.07
CA TRP A 67 1.92 -11.43 -6.31
C TRP A 67 1.28 -10.17 -6.92
N PHE A 68 1.71 -9.03 -6.41
CA PHE A 68 1.48 -7.73 -6.98
C PHE A 68 2.68 -6.84 -6.65
N ARG A 69 2.90 -5.82 -7.46
CA ARG A 69 3.83 -4.72 -7.17
C ARG A 69 3.13 -3.40 -7.49
N LEU A 70 2.92 -2.59 -6.45
CA LEU A 70 2.26 -1.29 -6.54
C LEU A 70 3.31 -0.19 -6.51
N LEU A 71 3.36 0.61 -7.57
CA LEU A 71 4.18 1.82 -7.65
C LEU A 71 3.33 3.07 -7.47
N GLY A 72 3.88 4.07 -6.78
CA GLY A 72 3.33 5.42 -6.72
C GLY A 72 4.20 6.39 -7.50
N ASP A 73 3.61 7.10 -8.46
CA ASP A 73 4.26 8.20 -9.19
C ASP A 73 4.00 9.52 -8.45
N ILE A 74 5.06 10.15 -7.97
CA ILE A 74 5.05 11.37 -7.18
C ILE A 74 5.62 12.51 -8.01
N ARG A 75 4.81 13.54 -8.22
CA ARG A 75 5.18 14.75 -8.97
C ARG A 75 4.85 16.00 -8.16
N ASP A 76 5.45 17.11 -8.54
CA ASP A 76 5.10 18.41 -7.99
C ASP A 76 3.71 18.82 -8.47
N VAL A 77 2.80 19.06 -7.51
CA VAL A 77 1.46 19.59 -7.75
C VAL A 77 1.39 20.93 -7.03
N GLY A 78 1.69 22.00 -7.76
CA GLY A 78 2.03 23.29 -7.16
C GLY A 78 3.35 23.19 -6.39
N ASP A 79 3.38 23.68 -5.14
CA ASP A 79 4.60 23.69 -4.31
C ASP A 79 4.76 22.43 -3.43
N ARG A 80 4.00 21.37 -3.69
CA ARG A 80 4.00 20.15 -2.87
C ARG A 80 4.06 18.86 -3.70
N PRO A 81 4.87 17.87 -3.28
CA PRO A 81 4.89 16.57 -3.94
C PRO A 81 3.63 15.76 -3.58
N ALA A 82 2.96 15.22 -4.59
CA ALA A 82 1.77 14.39 -4.42
C ALA A 82 1.78 13.18 -5.36
N VAL A 83 1.14 12.09 -4.94
CA VAL A 83 0.96 10.89 -5.77
C VAL A 83 -0.04 11.18 -6.90
N VAL A 84 0.42 11.33 -8.13
CA VAL A 84 -0.43 11.65 -9.29
C VAL A 84 -0.93 10.41 -10.02
N ALA A 85 -0.23 9.28 -9.89
CA ALA A 85 -0.62 8.03 -10.50
C ALA A 85 -0.19 6.81 -9.66
N LEU A 86 -0.89 5.71 -9.87
CA LEU A 86 -0.53 4.38 -9.38
C LEU A 86 -0.30 3.45 -10.57
N HIS A 87 0.74 2.63 -10.48
CA HIS A 87 1.02 1.56 -11.43
C HIS A 87 0.99 0.22 -10.70
N LEU A 88 0.02 -0.62 -11.04
CA LEU A 88 -0.17 -1.94 -10.45
C LEU A 88 0.31 -3.00 -11.44
N PHE A 89 1.37 -3.70 -11.07
CA PHE A 89 1.79 -4.92 -11.74
C PHE A 89 1.19 -6.14 -11.06
N THR A 90 0.70 -7.07 -11.87
CA THR A 90 0.26 -8.41 -11.46
C THR A 90 0.82 -9.45 -12.44
N PRO A 91 0.68 -10.76 -12.19
CA PRO A 91 1.06 -11.79 -13.16
C PRO A 91 0.34 -11.67 -14.51
N TYR A 92 -0.73 -10.88 -14.58
CA TYR A 92 -1.56 -10.72 -15.78
C TYR A 92 -1.29 -9.41 -16.55
N GLY A 93 -0.42 -8.54 -16.03
CA GLY A 93 0.01 -7.33 -16.73
C GLY A 93 0.05 -6.09 -15.83
N LEU A 94 -0.17 -4.93 -16.46
CA LEU A 94 -0.04 -3.61 -15.86
C LEU A 94 -1.36 -2.83 -15.94
N ALA A 95 -1.84 -2.36 -14.79
CA ALA A 95 -2.88 -1.34 -14.71
C ALA A 95 -2.27 0.00 -14.25
N THR A 96 -2.51 1.07 -14.99
CA THR A 96 -2.13 2.44 -14.61
C THR A 96 -3.39 3.23 -14.30
N VAL A 97 -3.41 3.92 -13.15
CA VAL A 97 -4.54 4.73 -12.67
C VAL A 97 -4.02 6.10 -12.28
N GLN A 98 -4.47 7.15 -12.96
CA GLN A 98 -4.14 8.54 -12.65
C GLN A 98 -5.19 9.17 -11.75
N ARG A 99 -4.77 10.06 -10.84
CA ARG A 99 -5.64 10.76 -9.88
C ARG A 99 -6.79 11.54 -10.55
N ASP A 100 -6.64 11.91 -11.82
CA ASP A 100 -7.67 12.59 -12.62
C ASP A 100 -8.71 11.64 -13.24
N GLY A 101 -8.69 10.35 -12.87
CA GLY A 101 -9.67 9.35 -13.28
C GLY A 101 -9.28 8.58 -14.55
N LYS A 102 -8.17 8.91 -15.21
CA LYS A 102 -7.73 8.17 -16.41
C LYS A 102 -7.13 6.82 -16.04
N VAL A 103 -7.52 5.79 -16.77
CA VAL A 103 -7.09 4.41 -16.55
C VAL A 103 -6.59 3.77 -17.85
N TRP A 104 -5.50 3.02 -17.75
CA TRP A 104 -4.95 2.20 -18.83
C TRP A 104 -4.72 0.78 -18.35
N LEU A 105 -5.21 -0.20 -19.11
CA LEU A 105 -4.96 -1.62 -18.89
C LEU A 105 -4.06 -2.12 -20.02
N ASN A 106 -2.84 -2.56 -19.68
CA ASN A 106 -1.81 -2.97 -20.65
C ASN A 106 -1.59 -1.93 -21.77
N GLY A 107 -1.59 -0.64 -21.41
CA GLY A 107 -1.41 0.48 -22.35
C GLY A 107 -2.69 0.90 -23.11
N VAL A 108 -3.81 0.20 -22.95
CA VAL A 108 -5.09 0.54 -23.60
C VAL A 108 -5.92 1.44 -22.68
N PRO A 109 -6.28 2.68 -23.10
CA PRO A 109 -7.19 3.53 -22.34
C PRO A 109 -8.52 2.82 -22.10
N THR A 110 -8.97 2.78 -20.85
CA THR A 110 -10.16 2.01 -20.46
C THR A 110 -11.07 2.88 -19.57
N PRO A 111 -12.38 2.98 -19.87
CA PRO A 111 -13.32 3.72 -19.04
C PRO A 111 -13.60 2.99 -17.71
N LEU A 112 -14.02 3.74 -16.70
CA LEU A 112 -14.45 3.19 -15.42
C LEU A 112 -15.97 2.87 -15.42
N PRO A 113 -16.43 1.86 -14.67
CA PRO A 113 -15.62 0.88 -13.93
C PRO A 113 -14.87 -0.06 -14.87
N ALA A 114 -13.66 -0.47 -14.49
CA ALA A 114 -12.81 -1.34 -15.28
C ALA A 114 -12.55 -2.67 -14.55
N GLU A 115 -12.53 -3.75 -15.31
CA GLU A 115 -12.13 -5.08 -14.85
C GLU A 115 -10.81 -5.47 -15.49
N PHE A 116 -9.90 -6.01 -14.69
CA PHE A 116 -8.57 -6.43 -15.11
C PHE A 116 -8.31 -7.87 -14.65
N PRO A 117 -7.62 -8.70 -15.45
CA PRO A 117 -7.36 -10.10 -15.07
C PRO A 117 -6.65 -10.23 -13.71
N GLY A 118 -6.90 -11.34 -13.02
CA GLY A 118 -6.46 -11.50 -11.62
C GLY A 118 -7.47 -10.99 -10.60
N PRO A 119 -8.76 -11.26 -10.88
CA PRO A 119 -9.94 -10.45 -10.53
C PRO A 119 -9.63 -9.10 -9.84
N VAL A 120 -9.08 -8.16 -10.60
CA VAL A 120 -8.87 -6.78 -10.15
C VAL A 120 -10.01 -5.91 -10.69
N THR A 121 -10.63 -5.11 -9.83
CA THR A 121 -11.64 -4.14 -10.20
C THR A 121 -11.13 -2.73 -9.90
N ILE A 122 -11.38 -1.80 -10.81
CA ILE A 122 -11.06 -0.38 -10.67
C ILE A 122 -12.36 0.41 -10.77
N THR A 123 -12.67 1.19 -9.74
CA THR A 123 -13.86 2.04 -9.69
C THR A 123 -13.51 3.45 -9.22
N GLU A 124 -14.42 4.38 -9.45
CA GLU A 124 -14.34 5.72 -8.86
C GLU A 124 -15.57 5.99 -8.02
N THR A 125 -15.38 6.56 -6.83
CA THR A 125 -16.48 7.01 -5.98
C THR A 125 -16.08 8.31 -5.30
N ARG A 126 -16.89 9.37 -5.49
CA ARG A 126 -16.66 10.70 -4.88
C ARG A 126 -15.23 11.24 -5.10
N SER A 127 -14.72 11.15 -6.34
CA SER A 127 -13.36 11.58 -6.71
C SER A 127 -12.24 10.78 -6.02
N THR A 128 -12.54 9.57 -5.55
CA THR A 128 -11.57 8.62 -5.03
C THR A 128 -11.58 7.38 -5.91
N LEU A 129 -10.42 7.07 -6.48
CA LEU A 129 -10.21 5.87 -7.27
C LEU A 129 -9.92 4.71 -6.33
N ARG A 130 -10.52 3.57 -6.62
CA ARG A 130 -10.43 2.35 -5.82
C ARG A 130 -9.97 1.20 -6.72
N ILE A 131 -8.86 0.59 -6.37
CA ILE A 131 -8.31 -0.61 -7.03
C ILE A 131 -8.43 -1.75 -6.02
N SER A 132 -9.19 -2.80 -6.33
CA SER A 132 -9.44 -3.88 -5.37
C SER A 132 -9.30 -5.27 -5.98
N ARG A 133 -8.75 -6.18 -5.19
CA ARG A 133 -8.69 -7.63 -5.44
C ARG A 133 -9.04 -8.36 -4.15
N SER A 134 -9.99 -9.29 -4.19
CA SER A 134 -10.41 -10.07 -3.01
C SER A 134 -10.24 -11.58 -3.24
N PRO A 135 -9.50 -12.31 -2.38
CA PRO A 135 -8.58 -11.77 -1.36
C PRO A 135 -7.36 -11.10 -2.04
N GLY A 136 -6.73 -10.14 -1.36
CA GLY A 136 -5.50 -9.54 -1.90
C GLY A 136 -5.22 -8.15 -1.36
N PHE A 137 -5.86 -7.13 -1.91
CA PHE A 137 -5.62 -5.75 -1.51
C PHE A 137 -6.80 -4.85 -1.85
N LEU A 138 -6.82 -3.72 -1.17
CA LEU A 138 -7.63 -2.56 -1.49
C LEU A 138 -6.72 -1.34 -1.49
N VAL A 139 -6.66 -0.64 -2.61
CA VAL A 139 -5.92 0.61 -2.76
C VAL A 139 -6.89 1.73 -3.07
N GLU A 140 -6.79 2.84 -2.36
CA GLU A 140 -7.55 4.06 -2.65
C GLU A 140 -6.59 5.20 -2.98
N LEU A 141 -6.91 5.96 -4.03
CA LEU A 141 -6.18 7.16 -4.48
C LEU A 141 -7.15 8.32 -4.56
N GLY A 142 -6.87 9.40 -3.84
CA GLY A 142 -7.69 10.61 -3.87
C GLY A 142 -7.02 11.82 -3.21
N ALA A 143 -7.82 12.81 -2.82
CA ALA A 143 -7.31 14.02 -2.16
C ALA A 143 -6.60 13.73 -0.83
N ALA A 144 -6.98 12.64 -0.14
CA ALA A 144 -6.36 12.20 1.11
C ALA A 144 -4.98 11.51 0.90
N GLY A 145 -4.53 11.33 -0.34
CA GLY A 145 -3.31 10.60 -0.68
C GLY A 145 -3.61 9.18 -1.15
N VAL A 146 -2.81 8.22 -0.68
CA VAL A 146 -2.97 6.79 -0.99
C VAL A 146 -3.17 6.00 0.29
N THR A 147 -4.11 5.07 0.29
CA THR A 147 -4.22 4.03 1.32
C THR A 147 -4.07 2.67 0.68
N VAL A 148 -3.36 1.76 1.36
CA VAL A 148 -3.23 0.36 0.97
C VAL A 148 -3.69 -0.48 2.14
N GLU A 149 -4.69 -1.31 1.91
CA GLU A 149 -5.17 -2.30 2.85
C GLU A 149 -4.89 -3.70 2.32
N VAL A 150 -4.36 -4.56 3.19
CA VAL A 150 -4.02 -5.95 2.90
C VAL A 150 -4.65 -6.87 3.94
N PRO A 151 -5.03 -8.10 3.56
CA PRO A 151 -5.56 -9.06 4.49
C PRO A 151 -4.45 -9.57 5.42
N ARG A 152 -4.81 -10.15 6.55
CA ARG A 152 -3.86 -10.58 7.58
C ARG A 152 -2.88 -11.64 7.05
N GLU A 153 -3.32 -12.42 6.08
CA GLU A 153 -2.57 -13.48 5.41
C GLU A 153 -1.32 -12.94 4.70
N ALA A 154 -1.27 -11.64 4.36
CA ALA A 154 -0.10 -11.01 3.75
C ALA A 154 1.01 -10.67 4.77
N ARG A 155 0.83 -10.95 6.06
CA ARG A 155 1.82 -10.70 7.12
C ARG A 155 3.16 -11.36 6.78
N ALA A 156 4.25 -10.58 6.89
CA ALA A 156 5.62 -11.00 6.61
C ALA A 156 5.86 -11.50 5.16
N MET A 157 4.95 -11.18 4.23
CA MET A 157 5.10 -11.47 2.80
C MET A 157 5.37 -10.22 1.96
N LEU A 158 5.26 -9.04 2.57
CA LEU A 158 5.29 -7.75 1.89
C LEU A 158 6.66 -7.08 2.00
N CYS A 159 6.91 -6.16 1.06
CA CYS A 159 8.04 -5.24 1.06
C CYS A 159 7.70 -3.98 0.27
N GLY A 160 8.57 -2.99 0.34
CA GLY A 160 8.35 -1.65 -0.18
C GLY A 160 8.35 -0.62 0.95
N LEU A 161 7.99 0.62 0.60
CA LEU A 161 7.88 1.71 1.58
C LEU A 161 6.91 1.41 2.73
N CYS A 162 5.93 0.53 2.51
CA CYS A 162 4.95 0.15 3.53
C CYS A 162 5.45 -0.87 4.56
N GLY A 163 6.70 -1.34 4.48
CA GLY A 163 7.25 -2.34 5.40
C GLY A 163 6.79 -3.78 5.09
N ASP A 164 7.08 -4.71 6.01
CA ASP A 164 6.83 -6.15 5.83
C ASP A 164 5.57 -6.69 6.53
N TYR A 165 4.91 -5.83 7.31
CA TYR A 165 3.68 -6.11 8.05
C TYR A 165 3.82 -7.26 9.07
N ASP A 166 4.99 -7.42 9.69
CA ASP A 166 5.23 -8.48 10.67
C ASP A 166 4.87 -8.09 12.12
N GLY A 167 4.61 -6.81 12.38
CA GLY A 167 4.28 -6.22 13.67
C GLY A 167 5.49 -5.67 14.43
N ALA A 168 6.69 -5.68 13.84
CA ALA A 168 7.95 -5.31 14.48
C ALA A 168 8.52 -4.02 13.88
N THR A 169 7.99 -2.87 14.29
CA THR A 169 8.40 -1.52 13.84
C THR A 169 9.92 -1.24 13.72
N GLY A 170 10.78 -1.95 14.46
CA GLY A 170 12.24 -1.82 14.34
C GLY A 170 12.82 -2.32 13.01
N ASN A 171 12.08 -3.08 12.20
CA ASN A 171 12.54 -3.61 10.91
C ASN A 171 11.90 -2.94 9.68
N ASP A 172 10.93 -2.07 9.88
CA ASP A 172 10.16 -1.44 8.80
C ASP A 172 10.99 -0.52 7.89
N LEU A 173 12.12 -0.01 8.41
CA LEU A 173 13.03 0.85 7.66
C LEU A 173 14.18 0.06 7.03
N ARG A 174 13.86 -1.00 6.29
CA ARG A 174 14.81 -1.82 5.53
C ARG A 174 14.69 -1.62 4.02
N GLY A 175 15.83 -1.43 3.36
CA GLY A 175 15.90 -1.35 1.91
C GLY A 175 15.61 -2.70 1.22
N PRO A 176 15.58 -2.72 -0.12
CA PRO A 176 15.34 -3.95 -0.90
C PRO A 176 16.35 -5.07 -0.65
N ASP A 177 17.56 -4.74 -0.21
CA ASP A 177 18.63 -5.68 0.15
C ASP A 177 18.52 -6.19 1.61
N GLY A 178 17.48 -5.78 2.34
CA GLY A 178 17.27 -6.09 3.74
C GLY A 178 18.11 -5.25 4.71
N THR A 179 18.91 -4.30 4.22
CA THR A 179 19.74 -3.45 5.10
C THR A 179 18.86 -2.40 5.79
N GLY A 180 18.97 -2.33 7.11
CA GLY A 180 18.30 -1.31 7.91
C GLY A 180 19.04 0.02 7.79
N THR A 181 18.37 1.07 7.36
CA THR A 181 19.02 2.38 7.14
C THR A 181 18.94 3.29 8.37
N GLY A 182 18.00 3.07 9.29
CA GLY A 182 17.72 3.95 10.44
C GLY A 182 17.22 5.36 10.07
N ASP A 183 17.48 5.78 8.82
CA ASP A 183 17.07 7.01 8.18
C ASP A 183 15.96 6.70 7.16
N ALA A 184 14.78 7.25 7.42
CA ALA A 184 13.60 7.11 6.58
C ALA A 184 13.77 7.77 5.20
N ARG A 185 14.66 8.76 5.04
CA ARG A 185 14.98 9.35 3.74
C ARG A 185 15.86 8.43 2.91
N ALA A 186 16.90 7.86 3.49
CA ALA A 186 17.73 6.86 2.82
C ALA A 186 16.90 5.63 2.39
N LEU A 187 15.97 5.19 3.24
CA LEU A 187 15.01 4.14 2.90
C LEU A 187 14.14 4.52 1.69
N ALA A 188 13.55 5.72 1.73
CA ALA A 188 12.70 6.20 0.66
C ALA A 188 13.41 6.14 -0.69
N GLU A 189 14.65 6.61 -0.73
CA GLU A 189 15.49 6.59 -1.92
C GLU A 189 15.83 5.16 -2.38
N ALA A 190 16.07 4.22 -1.44
CA ALA A 190 16.33 2.82 -1.75
C ALA A 190 15.13 2.10 -2.42
N TRP A 191 13.91 2.57 -2.18
CA TRP A 191 12.68 2.02 -2.77
C TRP A 191 12.20 2.76 -4.02
N ARG A 192 13.02 3.63 -4.61
CA ARG A 192 12.78 4.11 -5.98
C ARG A 192 12.70 2.93 -6.95
N ALA A 193 11.87 3.07 -7.98
CA ALA A 193 11.71 2.08 -9.04
C ALA A 193 12.40 2.56 -10.33
N PRO A 194 13.74 2.50 -10.44
CA PRO A 194 14.47 2.97 -11.63
C PRO A 194 14.20 2.11 -12.87
N ASP A 195 13.72 0.88 -12.67
CA ASP A 195 13.31 -0.05 -13.71
C ASP A 195 11.97 0.31 -14.36
N PHE A 196 11.26 1.30 -13.82
CA PHE A 196 10.03 1.82 -14.40
C PHE A 196 10.24 3.27 -14.85
N THR A 197 10.54 3.43 -16.13
CA THR A 197 10.60 4.72 -16.82
C THR A 197 9.34 4.89 -17.67
N GLN A 198 8.60 5.98 -17.45
CA GLN A 198 7.49 6.39 -18.33
C GLN A 198 8.02 6.96 -19.66
#